data_AF-A0A961L1B2-F1
#
_entry.id   AF-A0A961L1B2-F1
#
_cell.length_a   1.000
_cell.length_b   1.000
_cell.length_c   1.000
_cell.angle_alpha   90.00
_cell.angle_beta   90.00
_cell.angle_gamma   90.00
#
_symmetry.space_group_name_H-M   'P 1'
#
loop_
_entity.id
_entity.type
_entity.pdbx_description
1 polymer ?
#
loop_
_entity_poly.entity_id
_entity_poly.type
_entity_poly.pdbx_seq_one_letter_code
_entity_poly.pdbx_strand_id
1 'polypeptide(L)'
;MHAAVERRALAEFWFYFSENRGAVIGLVVFLALILVALLAPVIAPYGPNVQDRNALLVPPFWEEGGSTAFLLGTDAVGRDMLSRLIYGARFSLFIGLVVVTIALAGGVTLGLISGYVGGVLDTIIMRVMDVILAFPSLLLALVLVA
;
A
#
# COMPACT_ATOMS: atom_id res chain seq x y z
N MET A 1 25.35 17.39 22.73
CA MET A 1 24.45 16.72 23.69
C MET A 1 23.23 16.11 23.00
N HIS A 2 22.56 16.79 22.04
CA HIS A 2 21.37 16.29 21.32
C HIS A 2 21.55 14.95 20.57
N ALA A 3 22.61 14.77 19.78
CA ALA A 3 22.83 13.54 19.00
C ALA A 3 23.06 12.27 19.85
N ALA A 4 23.48 12.40 21.11
CA ALA A 4 23.65 11.26 22.02
C ALA A 4 22.32 10.82 22.66
N VAL A 5 21.39 11.75 22.84
CA VAL A 5 20.04 11.49 23.36
C VAL A 5 19.20 10.79 22.29
N GLU A 6 19.26 11.24 21.03
CA GLU A 6 18.55 10.60 19.91
C GLU A 6 19.02 9.16 19.68
N ARG A 7 20.32 8.90 19.77
CA ARG A 7 20.88 7.53 19.65
C ARG A 7 20.38 6.60 20.76
N ARG A 8 20.17 7.10 21.98
CA ARG A 8 19.58 6.33 23.09
C ARG A 8 18.10 6.03 22.84
N ALA A 9 17.33 7.03 22.42
CA ALA A 9 15.90 6.86 22.13
C ALA A 9 15.64 5.84 21.01
N LEU A 10 16.44 5.85 19.94
CA LEU A 10 16.34 4.86 18.86
C LEU A 10 16.73 3.45 19.30
N ALA A 11 17.78 3.34 20.13
CA ALA A 11 18.21 2.04 20.67
C ALA A 11 17.17 1.45 21.62
N GLU A 12 16.56 2.27 22.49
CA GLU A 12 15.47 1.87 23.38
C GLU A 12 14.22 1.46 22.59
N PHE A 13 13.80 2.27 21.60
CA PHE A 13 12.70 1.92 20.73
C PHE A 13 12.94 0.58 20.01
N TRP A 14 14.13 0.39 19.43
CA TRP A 14 14.47 -0.86 18.74
C TRP A 14 14.49 -2.07 19.69
N PHE A 15 14.99 -1.90 20.91
CA PHE A 15 14.97 -2.95 21.93
C PHE A 15 13.53 -3.41 22.21
N TYR A 16 12.64 -2.49 22.57
CA TYR A 16 11.23 -2.81 22.84
C TYR A 16 10.48 -3.32 21.60
N PHE A 17 10.77 -2.78 20.42
CA PHE A 17 10.18 -3.25 19.17
C PHE A 17 10.62 -4.68 18.85
N SER A 18 11.89 -5.01 19.07
CA SER A 18 12.45 -6.34 18.80
C SER A 18 11.96 -7.42 19.78
N GLU A 19 11.56 -7.02 20.99
CA GLU A 19 10.95 -7.91 21.98
C GLU A 19 9.58 -8.42 21.49
N ASN A 20 8.87 -7.60 20.71
CA ASN A 20 7.63 -8.01 20.05
C ASN A 20 7.92 -8.73 18.72
N ARG A 21 7.97 -10.06 18.78
CA ARG A 21 8.18 -10.93 17.60
C ARG A 21 7.19 -10.65 16.46
N GLY A 22 5.94 -10.32 16.77
CA GLY A 22 4.92 -9.99 15.76
C GLY A 22 5.26 -8.70 15.02
N ALA A 23 5.73 -7.68 15.74
CA ALA A 23 6.16 -6.41 15.14
C ALA A 23 7.37 -6.61 14.21
N VAL A 24 8.34 -7.42 14.62
CA VAL A 24 9.51 -7.75 13.78
C VAL A 24 9.12 -8.51 12.53
N ILE A 25 8.27 -9.55 12.64
CA ILE A 25 7.79 -10.30 11.47
C ILE A 25 7.06 -9.37 10.51
N GLY A 26 6.18 -8.50 11.01
CA GLY A 26 5.49 -7.51 10.20
C GLY A 26 6.44 -6.58 9.46
N LEU A 27 7.47 -6.08 10.15
CA LEU A 27 8.49 -5.23 9.54
C LEU A 27 9.27 -5.96 8.44
N VAL A 28 9.68 -7.22 8.68
CA VAL A 28 10.40 -8.03 7.68
C VAL A 28 9.54 -8.26 6.45
N VAL A 29 8.27 -8.63 6.62
CA VAL A 29 7.34 -8.82 5.49
C VAL A 29 7.13 -7.52 4.72
N PHE A 30 6.95 -6.40 5.42
CA PHE A 30 6.78 -5.09 4.78
C PHE A 30 8.03 -4.67 3.98
N LEU A 31 9.22 -4.84 4.55
CA LEU A 31 10.48 -4.57 3.84
C LEU A 31 10.65 -5.49 2.63
N ALA A 32 10.28 -6.77 2.73
CA ALA A 32 10.30 -7.68 1.59
C ALA A 32 9.37 -7.21 0.46
N LEU A 33 8.16 -6.75 0.77
CA LEU A 33 7.23 -6.19 -0.22
C LEU A 33 7.80 -4.94 -0.90
N ILE A 34 8.43 -4.04 -0.14
CA ILE A 34 9.12 -2.87 -0.69
C ILE A 34 10.23 -3.30 -1.64
N LEU A 35 11.06 -4.27 -1.26
CA LEU A 35 12.14 -4.78 -2.10
C LEU A 35 11.60 -5.38 -3.40
N VAL A 36 10.55 -6.20 -3.33
CA VAL A 36 9.89 -6.76 -4.53
C VAL A 36 9.36 -5.65 -5.44
N ALA A 37 8.73 -4.63 -4.88
CA ALA A 37 8.20 -3.50 -5.64
C ALA A 37 9.29 -2.64 -6.30
N LEU A 38 10.39 -2.37 -5.61
CA LEU A 38 11.51 -1.60 -6.16
C LEU A 38 12.28 -2.38 -7.22
N LEU A 39 12.48 -3.67 -6.99
CA LEU A 39 13.17 -4.59 -7.90
C LEU A 39 12.23 -5.20 -8.94
N ALA A 40 10.98 -4.74 -9.03
CA ALA A 40 10.01 -5.16 -10.05
C ALA A 40 10.57 -5.23 -11.48
N PRO A 41 11.31 -4.24 -12.01
CA PRO A 41 11.85 -4.33 -13.37
C PRO A 41 12.93 -5.38 -13.57
N VAL A 42 13.51 -5.92 -12.49
CA VAL A 42 14.56 -6.94 -12.53
C VAL A 42 13.99 -8.33 -12.21
N ILE A 43 13.03 -8.42 -11.27
CA ILE A 43 12.48 -9.69 -10.79
C ILE A 43 11.33 -10.17 -11.68
N ALA A 44 10.55 -9.28 -12.28
CA ALA A 44 9.41 -9.68 -13.11
C ALA A 44 9.87 -10.41 -14.38
N PRO A 45 9.34 -11.61 -14.69
CA PRO A 45 9.71 -12.36 -15.89
C PRO A 45 9.40 -11.63 -17.20
N TYR A 46 8.31 -10.87 -17.24
CA TYR A 46 7.86 -10.16 -18.44
C TYR A 46 7.46 -8.71 -18.11
N GLY A 47 7.31 -7.90 -19.16
CA GLY A 47 6.71 -6.58 -19.02
C GLY A 47 5.22 -6.69 -18.61
N PRO A 48 4.71 -5.83 -17.71
CA PRO A 48 3.36 -5.96 -17.14
C PRO A 48 2.23 -5.73 -18.17
N ASN A 49 2.57 -5.15 -19.32
CA ASN A 49 1.63 -4.84 -20.40
C ASN A 49 1.88 -5.69 -21.66
N VAL A 50 2.86 -6.60 -21.63
CA VAL A 50 3.14 -7.49 -22.75
C VAL A 50 2.01 -8.52 -22.85
N GLN A 51 1.42 -8.64 -24.03
CA GLN A 51 0.32 -9.56 -24.30
C GLN A 51 0.80 -10.66 -25.23
N ASP A 52 0.59 -11.91 -24.83
CA ASP A 52 0.76 -13.07 -25.69
C ASP A 52 -0.60 -13.65 -26.08
N ARG A 53 -0.99 -13.46 -27.34
CA ARG A 53 -2.28 -13.93 -27.88
C ARG A 53 -2.38 -15.45 -27.98
N ASN A 54 -1.26 -16.16 -27.90
CA ASN A 54 -1.25 -17.62 -27.92
C ASN A 54 -1.40 -18.22 -26.51
N ALA A 55 -1.25 -17.39 -25.47
CA ALA A 55 -1.31 -17.80 -24.07
C ALA A 55 -2.45 -17.06 -23.36
N LEU A 56 -3.69 -17.24 -23.82
CA LEU A 56 -4.88 -16.66 -23.18
C LEU A 56 -5.42 -17.58 -22.10
N LEU A 57 -5.68 -17.04 -20.90
CA LEU A 57 -6.27 -17.79 -19.78
C LEU A 57 -5.51 -19.08 -19.45
N VAL A 58 -4.18 -19.06 -19.56
CA VAL A 58 -3.35 -20.20 -19.19
C VAL A 58 -3.40 -20.35 -17.68
N PRO A 59 -3.72 -21.54 -17.15
CA PRO A 59 -3.78 -21.74 -15.71
C PRO A 59 -2.37 -21.72 -15.10
N PRO A 60 -2.26 -21.60 -13.77
CA PRO A 60 -0.96 -21.62 -13.09
C PRO A 60 -0.19 -22.92 -13.33
N PHE A 61 1.14 -22.89 -13.13
CA PHE A 61 2.01 -24.02 -13.49
C PHE A 61 1.68 -25.34 -12.78
N TRP A 62 0.98 -25.29 -11.63
CA TRP A 62 0.61 -26.46 -10.83
C TRP A 62 -0.71 -27.11 -11.26
N GLU A 63 -1.44 -26.50 -12.19
CA GLU A 63 -2.70 -27.04 -12.73
C GLU A 63 -2.50 -27.68 -14.11
N GLU A 64 -3.43 -28.56 -14.48
CA GLU A 64 -3.40 -29.24 -15.77
C GLU A 64 -3.59 -28.22 -16.91
N GLY A 65 -2.70 -28.25 -17.89
CA GLY A 65 -2.64 -27.23 -18.96
C GLY A 65 -1.84 -25.97 -18.61
N GLY A 66 -1.25 -25.92 -17.41
CA GLY A 66 -0.35 -24.84 -16.99
C GLY A 66 1.04 -24.91 -17.63
N SER A 67 1.76 -23.79 -17.59
CA SER A 67 3.11 -23.69 -18.16
C SER A 67 4.07 -23.02 -17.17
N THR A 68 5.32 -23.51 -17.12
CA THR A 68 6.39 -22.85 -16.35
C THR A 68 6.82 -21.52 -16.96
N ALA A 69 6.45 -21.25 -18.22
CA ALA A 69 6.65 -19.95 -18.84
C ALA A 69 5.83 -18.85 -18.15
N PHE A 70 4.64 -19.18 -17.62
CA PHE A 70 3.75 -18.26 -16.90
C PHE A 70 3.40 -18.86 -15.53
N LEU A 71 4.25 -18.61 -14.54
CA LEU A 71 4.16 -19.26 -13.22
C LEU A 71 2.77 -19.15 -12.57
N LEU A 72 2.17 -17.96 -12.59
CA LEU A 72 0.82 -17.74 -12.05
C LEU A 72 -0.27 -17.77 -13.14
N GLY A 73 0.08 -18.20 -14.34
CA GLY A 73 -0.81 -18.18 -15.49
C GLY A 73 -0.93 -16.80 -16.13
N THR A 74 -1.90 -16.69 -17.04
CA THR A 74 -2.16 -15.46 -17.80
C THR A 74 -3.61 -15.02 -17.68
N ASP A 75 -3.85 -13.73 -17.90
CA ASP A 75 -5.21 -13.19 -17.91
C ASP A 75 -5.93 -13.36 -19.27
N ALA A 76 -7.15 -12.83 -19.36
CA ALA A 76 -8.00 -12.91 -20.56
C ALA A 76 -7.40 -12.25 -21.82
N VAL A 77 -6.30 -11.49 -21.68
CA VAL A 77 -5.59 -10.83 -22.79
C VAL A 77 -4.16 -11.38 -22.90
N GLY A 78 -3.83 -12.45 -22.19
CA GLY A 78 -2.55 -13.13 -22.28
C GLY A 78 -1.40 -12.39 -21.63
N ARG A 79 -1.66 -11.59 -20.59
CA ARG A 79 -0.61 -10.96 -19.78
C ARG A 79 -0.22 -11.87 -18.62
N ASP A 80 1.08 -11.95 -18.34
CA ASP A 80 1.61 -12.72 -17.21
C ASP A 80 1.12 -12.17 -15.85
N MET A 81 0.40 -12.99 -15.10
CA MET A 81 -0.18 -12.57 -13.82
C MET A 81 0.87 -12.27 -12.76
N LEU A 82 2.00 -13.01 -12.74
CA LEU A 82 3.07 -12.78 -11.76
C LEU A 82 3.71 -11.41 -11.94
N SER A 83 4.10 -11.06 -13.16
CA SER A 83 4.65 -9.75 -13.50
C SER A 83 3.66 -8.64 -13.16
N ARG A 84 2.36 -8.85 -13.44
CA ARG A 84 1.32 -7.87 -13.09
C ARG A 84 1.17 -7.67 -11.58
N LEU A 85 1.29 -8.73 -10.77
CA LEU A 85 1.26 -8.62 -9.31
C LEU A 85 2.48 -7.89 -8.75
N ILE A 86 3.68 -8.21 -9.25
CA ILE A 86 4.93 -7.57 -8.81
C ILE A 86 4.91 -6.07 -9.14
N TYR A 87 4.56 -5.70 -10.38
CA TYR A 87 4.39 -4.30 -10.75
C TYR A 87 3.20 -3.65 -10.03
N GLY A 88 2.11 -4.39 -9.81
CA GLY A 88 0.97 -3.96 -9.02
C GLY A 88 1.36 -3.56 -7.61
N ALA A 89 2.23 -4.32 -6.94
CA ALA A 89 2.76 -3.97 -5.62
C ALA A 89 3.47 -2.60 -5.62
N ARG A 90 4.25 -2.30 -6.67
CA ARG A 90 4.89 -0.98 -6.85
C ARG A 90 3.87 0.14 -6.98
N PHE A 91 2.83 -0.04 -7.79
CA PHE A 91 1.76 0.95 -7.93
C PHE A 91 0.99 1.15 -6.62
N SER A 92 0.62 0.07 -5.93
CA SER A 92 -0.12 0.13 -4.67
C SER A 92 0.66 0.86 -3.58
N LEU A 93 1.96 0.58 -3.44
CA LEU A 93 2.82 1.28 -2.47
C LEU A 93 2.98 2.76 -2.81
N PHE A 94 3.16 3.09 -4.10
CA PHE A 94 3.29 4.48 -4.53
C PHE A 94 2.01 5.28 -4.30
N ILE A 95 0.85 4.75 -4.72
CA ILE A 95 -0.45 5.40 -4.54
C ILE A 95 -0.75 5.54 -3.03
N GLY A 96 -0.51 4.49 -2.25
CA GLY A 96 -0.69 4.54 -0.80
C GLY A 96 0.15 5.63 -0.14
N LEU A 97 1.42 5.74 -0.52
CA LEU A 97 2.31 6.80 0.00
C LEU A 97 1.79 8.21 -0.36
N VAL A 98 1.40 8.43 -1.61
CA VAL A 98 0.89 9.73 -2.07
C VAL A 98 -0.40 10.10 -1.34
N VAL A 99 -1.35 9.18 -1.27
CA VAL A 99 -2.65 9.40 -0.60
C VAL A 99 -2.45 9.70 0.88
N VAL A 100 -1.64 8.92 1.58
CA VAL A 100 -1.36 9.13 3.01
C VAL A 100 -0.67 10.47 3.24
N THR A 101 0.27 10.86 2.39
CA THR A 101 0.98 12.14 2.52
C THR A 101 0.02 13.33 2.35
N ILE A 102 -0.86 13.29 1.35
CA ILE A 102 -1.86 14.33 1.11
C ILE A 102 -2.86 14.37 2.27
N ALA A 103 -3.38 13.22 2.69
CA ALA A 103 -4.31 13.11 3.81
C ALA A 103 -3.69 13.61 5.13
N LEU A 104 -2.41 13.31 5.37
CA LEU A 104 -1.69 13.79 6.54
C LEU A 104 -1.52 15.31 6.49
N ALA A 105 -1.08 15.87 5.36
CA ALA A 105 -0.97 17.33 5.20
C ALA A 105 -2.31 18.04 5.42
N GLY A 106 -3.38 17.57 4.76
CA GLY A 106 -4.73 18.12 4.93
C GLY A 106 -5.29 17.94 6.34
N GLY A 107 -5.15 16.74 6.92
CA GLY A 107 -5.64 16.42 8.26
C GLY A 107 -4.91 17.19 9.35
N VAL A 108 -3.59 17.30 9.27
CA VAL A 108 -2.78 18.08 10.23
C VAL A 108 -3.12 19.56 10.11
N THR A 109 -3.23 20.12 8.91
CA THR A 109 -3.59 21.53 8.74
C THR A 109 -4.97 21.84 9.31
N LEU A 110 -5.98 21.04 8.98
CA LEU A 110 -7.34 21.20 9.54
C LEU A 110 -7.35 21.02 11.06
N GLY A 111 -6.64 20.02 11.58
CA GLY A 111 -6.55 19.76 13.01
C GLY A 111 -5.87 20.88 13.78
N LEU A 112 -4.80 21.48 13.22
CA LEU A 112 -4.14 22.64 13.82
C LEU A 112 -5.05 23.88 13.80
N ILE A 113 -5.80 24.11 12.72
CA ILE A 113 -6.75 25.23 12.63
C ILE A 113 -7.86 25.07 13.68
N SER A 114 -8.47 23.89 13.79
CA SER A 114 -9.51 23.61 14.77
C SER A 114 -8.97 23.77 16.20
N GLY A 115 -7.80 23.19 16.49
CA GLY A 115 -7.18 23.25 17.81
C GLY A 115 -6.69 24.64 18.24
N TYR A 116 -6.27 25.50 17.31
CA TYR A 116 -5.75 26.83 17.61
C TYR A 116 -6.85 27.90 17.68
N VAL A 117 -7.80 27.89 16.73
CA VAL A 117 -8.88 28.90 16.67
C VAL A 117 -10.00 28.58 17.66
N GLY A 118 -10.34 27.30 17.81
CA GLY A 118 -11.46 26.85 18.64
C GLY A 118 -12.83 27.38 18.20
N GLY A 119 -13.84 27.19 19.06
CA GLY A 119 -15.17 27.78 18.90
C GLY A 119 -16.00 27.21 17.74
N VAL A 120 -16.61 28.10 16.95
CA VAL A 120 -17.54 27.71 15.87
C VAL A 120 -16.80 27.00 14.73
N LEU A 121 -15.58 27.41 14.40
CA LEU A 121 -14.80 26.81 13.32
C LEU A 121 -14.42 25.36 13.66
N ASP A 122 -13.98 25.13 14.89
CA ASP A 122 -13.74 23.78 15.42
C ASP A 122 -14.99 22.90 15.34
N THR A 123 -16.12 23.42 15.80
CA THR A 123 -17.40 22.70 15.74
C THR A 123 -17.77 22.33 14.30
N ILE A 124 -17.62 23.25 13.34
CA ILE A 124 -17.93 22.97 11.93
C ILE A 124 -17.00 21.88 11.37
N ILE A 125 -15.69 21.99 11.58
CA ILE A 125 -14.69 21.02 11.08
C ILE A 125 -14.98 19.64 11.66
N MET A 126 -15.17 19.54 12.97
CA MET A 126 -15.46 18.26 13.64
C MET A 126 -16.78 17.66 13.15
N ARG A 127 -17.81 18.47 12.92
CA ARG A 127 -19.11 17.98 12.40
C ARG A 127 -19.00 17.46 10.97
N VAL A 128 -18.23 18.13 10.11
CA VAL A 128 -17.98 17.63 8.76
C VAL A 128 -17.22 16.30 8.82
N MET A 129 -16.22 16.18 9.68
CA MET A 129 -15.47 14.93 9.87
C MET A 129 -16.36 13.80 10.40
N ASP A 130 -17.22 14.07 11.39
CA ASP A 130 -18.20 13.12 11.92
C ASP A 130 -19.11 12.60 10.79
N VAL A 131 -19.62 13.50 9.94
CA VAL A 131 -20.49 13.14 8.80
C VAL A 131 -19.74 12.27 7.80
N ILE A 132 -18.51 12.62 7.44
CA ILE A 132 -17.69 11.83 6.51
C ILE A 132 -17.43 10.42 7.08
N LEU A 133 -17.09 10.33 8.37
CA LEU A 133 -16.81 9.06 9.05
C LEU A 133 -18.08 8.23 9.30
N ALA A 134 -19.25 8.86 9.35
CA ALA A 134 -20.53 8.18 9.52
C ALA A 134 -20.96 7.43 8.24
N PHE A 135 -20.49 7.84 7.06
CA PHE A 135 -20.79 7.14 5.82
C PHE A 135 -19.87 5.91 5.65
N PRO A 136 -20.44 4.70 5.50
CA PRO A 136 -19.66 3.51 5.19
C PRO A 136 -18.88 3.72 3.89
N SER A 137 -17.55 3.53 3.95
CA SER A 137 -16.66 3.70 2.79
C SER A 137 -17.07 2.82 1.60
N LEU A 138 -17.67 1.65 1.87
CA LEU A 138 -18.21 0.75 0.84
C LEU A 138 -19.33 1.40 0.02
N LEU A 139 -20.22 2.19 0.64
CA LEU A 139 -21.31 2.86 -0.08
C LEU A 139 -20.76 3.93 -1.03
N LEU A 140 -19.78 4.72 -0.58
CA LEU A 140 -19.08 5.70 -1.42
C LEU A 140 -18.34 5.04 -2.59
N ALA A 141 -17.64 3.94 -2.34
CA ALA A 141 -16.92 3.21 -3.38
C ALA A 141 -17.85 2.67 -4.48
N LEU A 142 -19.03 2.15 -4.12
CA LEU A 142 -20.02 1.67 -5.09
C LEU A 142 -20.53 2.79 -6.00
N VAL A 143 -20.84 3.97 -5.45
CA VAL A 143 -21.35 5.12 -6.22
C VAL A 143 -20.30 5.67 -7.20
N LEU A 144 -19.01 5.58 -6.87
CA LEU A 144 -17.93 6.06 -7.75
C LEU A 144 -17.56 5.09 -8.88
N VAL A 145 -17.80 3.79 -8.69
CA VAL A 145 -17.48 2.74 -9.67
C VAL A 145 -18.64 2.49 -10.66
N ALA A 146 -19.88 2.71 -10.22
CA ALA A 146 -21.09 2.57 -11.04
C ALA A 146 -21.24 3.72 -12.05
#